data_AF-A0AA43H0R3-F1
#
_entry.id   AF-A0AA43H0R3-F1
#
_cell.length_a   1.000
_cell.length_b   1.000
_cell.length_c   1.000
_cell.angle_alpha   90.00
_cell.angle_beta   90.00
_cell.angle_gamma   90.00
#
_symmetry.space_group_name_H-M   'P 1'
#
loop_
_entity.id
_entity.type
_entity.pdbx_description
1 polymer ?
#
loop_
_entity_poly.entity_id
_entity_poly.type
_entity_poly.pdbx_seq_one_letter_code
_entity_poly.pdbx_strand_id
1 'polypeptide(L)'
;MAMVRNESVARIVMFLCFGTAILSLAVHWRMTITQGQFEPPASAPGSPLDIARGASTPGDQPSQERAFQRSFVPHQSVAVSQKSRDLTELSSKMRSLFSAARKNSQALSSQKSSQTEVVVNLSQRRTYVYKRGEVIASYPIAVGKKGWETPTGSFRVTDMEEYPIWEHPITGEIFPSGVNSPLGSRWIGFWSDGRNAIGFHGTPDTHLLGSAISHGCLRMRNDDVRLLYKQVNIGTIVSVRN
;
A
#
# COMPACT_ATOMS: atom_id res chain seq x y z
N MET A 1 10.29 -52.71 26.75
CA MET A 1 11.67 -52.18 26.78
C MET A 1 11.59 -50.67 26.74
N ALA A 2 11.68 -50.00 27.90
CA ALA A 2 11.71 -48.54 27.97
C ALA A 2 13.16 -48.06 27.82
N MET A 3 13.43 -47.24 26.81
CA MET A 3 14.75 -46.68 26.55
C MET A 3 14.89 -45.35 27.30
N VAL A 4 15.76 -45.32 28.31
CA VAL A 4 16.12 -44.11 29.06
C VAL A 4 17.05 -43.27 28.19
N ARG A 5 16.68 -42.02 27.89
CA ARG A 5 17.55 -41.04 27.19
C ARG A 5 18.29 -40.19 28.22
N ASN A 6 19.60 -40.08 28.05
CA ASN A 6 20.58 -39.46 28.93
C ASN A 6 20.78 -37.97 28.57
N GLU A 7 20.09 -37.08 29.27
CA GLU A 7 20.07 -35.63 28.99
C GLU A 7 21.42 -34.90 29.19
N SER A 8 22.41 -35.55 29.80
CA SER A 8 23.72 -34.92 30.07
C SER A 8 24.57 -34.72 28.80
N VAL A 9 24.44 -35.60 27.81
CA VAL A 9 25.25 -35.53 26.58
C VAL A 9 24.78 -34.39 25.67
N ALA A 10 23.47 -34.15 25.61
CA ALA A 10 22.88 -33.08 24.81
C ALA A 10 23.28 -31.68 25.32
N ARG A 11 23.46 -31.52 26.63
CA ARG A 11 23.88 -30.25 27.23
C ARG A 11 25.36 -29.93 26.97
N ILE A 12 26.23 -30.93 27.01
CA ILE A 12 27.67 -30.74 26.80
C ILE A 12 27.97 -30.35 25.34
N VAL A 13 27.27 -30.93 24.37
CA VAL A 13 27.45 -30.58 22.95
C VAL A 13 26.95 -29.17 22.62
N MET A 14 25.92 -28.67 23.30
CA MET A 14 25.45 -27.29 23.09
C MET A 14 26.45 -26.23 23.54
N PHE A 15 27.15 -26.41 24.67
CA PHE A 15 28.09 -25.40 25.17
C PHE A 15 29.35 -25.24 24.29
N LEU A 16 29.81 -26.30 23.64
CA LEU A 16 30.98 -26.25 22.74
C LEU A 16 30.71 -25.48 21.43
N CYS A 17 29.45 -25.37 21.00
CA CYS A 17 29.08 -24.65 19.77
C CYS A 17 28.98 -23.12 19.96
N PHE A 18 28.70 -22.62 21.18
CA PHE A 18 28.55 -21.17 21.41
C PHE A 18 29.87 -20.44 21.68
N GLY A 19 30.94 -21.15 22.08
CA GLY A 19 32.21 -20.53 22.47
C GLY A 19 33.04 -19.95 21.31
N THR A 20 32.90 -20.46 20.09
CA THR A 20 33.78 -20.10 18.96
C THR A 20 33.33 -18.86 18.17
N ALA A 21 32.07 -18.43 18.32
CA ALA A 21 31.53 -17.26 17.62
C ALA A 21 32.01 -15.92 18.20
N ILE A 22 32.36 -15.88 19.50
CA ILE A 22 32.74 -14.64 20.20
C ILE A 22 34.15 -14.16 19.78
N LEU A 23 35.05 -15.07 19.40
CA LEU A 23 36.43 -14.72 19.04
C LEU A 23 36.56 -14.06 17.64
N SER A 24 35.60 -14.28 16.72
CA SER A 24 35.65 -13.70 15.36
C SER A 24 35.21 -12.23 15.30
N LEU A 25 34.39 -11.76 16.24
CA LEU A 25 33.86 -10.39 16.20
C LEU A 25 34.91 -9.34 16.63
N ALA A 26 35.89 -9.72 17.46
CA ALA A 26 36.90 -8.80 17.98
C ALA A 26 37.94 -8.36 16.93
N VAL A 27 38.15 -9.16 15.86
CA VAL A 27 39.18 -8.88 14.84
C VAL A 27 38.68 -7.91 13.76
N HIS A 28 37.36 -7.86 13.49
CA HIS A 28 36.82 -7.04 12.42
C HIS A 28 36.64 -5.55 12.80
N TRP A 29 36.56 -5.22 14.09
CA TRP A 29 36.38 -3.82 14.55
C TRP A 29 37.65 -2.98 14.44
N ARG A 30 38.83 -3.58 14.21
CA ARG A 30 40.11 -2.85 14.17
C ARG A 30 40.50 -2.28 12.81
N MET A 31 39.74 -2.51 11.73
CA MET A 31 40.15 -2.15 10.36
C MET A 31 39.34 -1.01 9.71
N THR A 32 38.25 -0.53 10.31
CA THR A 32 37.33 0.43 9.66
C THR A 32 37.57 1.89 10.06
N ILE A 33 38.56 2.17 10.91
CA ILE A 33 38.91 3.54 11.34
C ILE A 33 40.18 3.99 10.64
N THR A 34 40.19 4.02 9.30
CA THR A 34 41.19 4.82 8.57
C THR A 34 40.67 5.13 7.16
N GLN A 35 40.66 6.43 6.83
CA GLN A 35 40.27 7.05 5.54
C GLN A 35 38.75 7.28 5.38
N GLY A 36 38.24 8.50 5.21
CA GLY A 36 38.86 9.81 5.05
C GLY A 36 37.78 10.80 4.61
N GLN A 37 37.75 11.96 5.26
CA GLN A 37 36.95 13.13 4.86
C GLN A 37 37.57 13.82 3.64
N PHE A 38 36.77 14.44 2.76
CA PHE A 38 37.11 15.70 2.05
C PHE A 38 35.84 16.35 1.45
N GLU A 39 35.81 17.69 1.52
CA GLU A 39 34.69 18.64 1.38
C GLU A 39 34.20 18.96 -0.06
N PRO A 40 33.05 19.69 -0.21
CA PRO A 40 32.49 20.15 -1.48
C PRO A 40 32.92 21.60 -1.83
N PRO A 41 32.74 22.06 -3.09
CA PRO A 41 32.70 23.49 -3.39
C PRO A 41 31.35 24.00 -3.92
N ALA A 42 31.12 25.27 -3.61
CA ALA A 42 29.91 26.06 -3.85
C ALA A 42 29.91 26.82 -5.20
N SER A 43 28.76 27.47 -5.46
CA SER A 43 28.57 28.81 -6.07
C SER A 43 27.86 28.92 -7.45
N ALA A 44 26.83 29.81 -7.46
CA ALA A 44 25.95 30.30 -8.53
C ALA A 44 26.64 31.47 -9.33
N PRO A 45 26.03 32.38 -10.16
CA PRO A 45 24.61 32.78 -10.34
C PRO A 45 24.14 33.14 -11.78
N GLY A 46 22.87 33.56 -11.95
CA GLY A 46 22.40 34.35 -13.11
C GLY A 46 20.87 34.42 -13.34
N SER A 47 20.28 35.60 -13.12
CA SER A 47 18.97 36.09 -13.66
C SER A 47 19.25 37.27 -14.63
N PRO A 48 18.31 38.07 -15.20
CA PRO A 48 16.83 38.04 -15.28
C PRO A 48 16.25 38.43 -16.69
N LEU A 49 14.94 38.72 -16.74
CA LEU A 49 14.16 39.55 -17.69
C LEU A 49 13.58 38.85 -18.95
N ASP A 50 12.45 39.23 -19.56
CA ASP A 50 11.16 39.89 -19.24
C ASP A 50 10.44 40.12 -20.61
N ILE A 51 9.14 40.50 -20.60
CA ILE A 51 8.38 41.15 -21.73
C ILE A 51 7.96 40.19 -22.89
N ALA A 52 6.76 40.18 -23.49
CA ALA A 52 5.60 41.09 -23.66
C ALA A 52 4.38 40.20 -24.07
N ARG A 53 3.12 40.46 -23.68
CA ARG A 53 2.20 41.58 -24.02
C ARG A 53 1.41 41.36 -25.33
N GLY A 54 0.09 41.54 -25.22
CA GLY A 54 -0.84 41.77 -26.34
C GLY A 54 -2.15 40.97 -26.17
N ALA A 55 -3.16 41.49 -25.46
CA ALA A 55 -4.22 42.41 -25.95
C ALA A 55 -5.23 41.67 -26.86
N SER A 56 -6.55 41.86 -26.87
CA SER A 56 -7.48 42.89 -26.39
C SER A 56 -8.90 42.41 -26.79
N THR A 57 -9.89 42.27 -25.88
CA THR A 57 -11.07 43.19 -25.65
C THR A 57 -12.31 42.88 -26.58
N PRO A 58 -13.52 43.48 -26.42
CA PRO A 58 -14.65 43.00 -25.59
C PRO A 58 -16.06 43.03 -26.27
N GLY A 59 -17.13 42.82 -25.47
CA GLY A 59 -18.51 43.31 -25.69
C GLY A 59 -19.49 42.22 -26.14
N ASP A 60 -20.73 42.08 -25.69
CA ASP A 60 -21.65 42.96 -24.94
C ASP A 60 -22.78 42.09 -24.31
N GLN A 61 -23.40 42.58 -23.22
CA GLN A 61 -24.71 42.11 -22.72
C GLN A 61 -25.84 43.09 -23.16
N PRO A 62 -27.08 43.06 -22.61
CA PRO A 62 -28.25 42.37 -23.16
C PRO A 62 -29.44 43.32 -23.40
N SER A 63 -30.52 42.89 -24.08
CA SER A 63 -31.89 43.36 -23.74
C SER A 63 -33.03 42.69 -24.53
N GLN A 64 -34.09 42.43 -23.77
CA GLN A 64 -35.48 42.09 -24.09
C GLN A 64 -36.10 42.73 -25.33
N GLU A 65 -37.08 42.04 -25.94
CA GLU A 65 -38.40 42.64 -26.21
C GLU A 65 -39.53 41.60 -26.40
N ARG A 66 -40.71 42.02 -25.94
CA ARG A 66 -42.09 41.48 -26.11
C ARG A 66 -42.52 41.51 -27.59
N ALA A 67 -43.65 41.03 -28.10
CA ALA A 67 -44.80 40.17 -27.78
C ALA A 67 -45.65 40.18 -29.08
N PHE A 68 -46.39 39.12 -29.43
CA PHE A 68 -47.76 39.29 -29.98
C PHE A 68 -48.53 37.98 -30.09
N GLN A 69 -49.82 38.08 -29.76
CA GLN A 69 -50.84 37.04 -29.73
C GLN A 69 -51.29 36.63 -31.14
N ARG A 70 -51.75 35.38 -31.28
CA ARG A 70 -52.95 35.11 -32.09
C ARG A 70 -53.72 33.90 -31.56
N SER A 71 -54.99 34.17 -31.34
CA SER A 71 -56.04 33.30 -30.84
C SER A 71 -56.45 32.27 -31.89
N PHE A 72 -56.63 31.01 -31.50
CA PHE A 72 -57.49 30.06 -32.21
C PHE A 72 -57.95 28.96 -31.22
N VAL A 73 -59.26 28.73 -31.16
CA VAL A 73 -59.99 27.76 -30.32
C VAL A 73 -61.21 27.32 -31.14
N PRO A 74 -61.84 26.15 -30.95
CA PRO A 74 -61.33 24.79 -30.75
C PRO A 74 -61.97 23.79 -31.75
N HIS A 75 -61.51 22.53 -31.77
CA HIS A 75 -62.43 21.41 -31.98
C HIS A 75 -62.17 20.31 -30.95
N GLN A 76 -63.27 19.90 -30.30
CA GLN A 76 -63.35 18.84 -29.30
C GLN A 76 -62.90 17.49 -29.87
N SER A 77 -62.16 16.73 -29.07
CA SER A 77 -62.23 15.27 -29.10
C SER A 77 -61.86 14.70 -27.73
N VAL A 78 -62.91 14.34 -26.99
CA VAL A 78 -63.11 13.14 -26.16
C VAL A 78 -62.01 12.77 -25.14
N ALA A 79 -62.42 12.78 -23.86
CA ALA A 79 -61.66 12.37 -22.70
C ALA A 79 -61.26 10.88 -22.73
N VAL A 80 -59.99 10.60 -23.00
CA VAL A 80 -59.32 9.33 -22.64
C VAL A 80 -57.91 9.69 -22.12
N SER A 81 -57.80 10.29 -20.93
CA SER A 81 -56.50 10.91 -20.58
C SER A 81 -56.24 11.17 -19.09
N GLN A 82 -56.54 10.22 -18.21
CA GLN A 82 -56.06 10.31 -16.81
C GLN A 82 -55.25 9.09 -16.41
N LYS A 83 -55.77 7.88 -16.67
CA LYS A 83 -55.04 6.62 -16.38
C LYS A 83 -53.74 6.47 -17.19
N SER A 84 -53.68 7.00 -18.42
CA SER A 84 -52.47 6.94 -19.25
C SER A 84 -51.37 7.90 -18.79
N ARG A 85 -51.73 9.10 -18.31
CA ARG A 85 -50.81 10.14 -17.83
C ARG A 85 -50.08 9.71 -16.55
N ASP A 86 -50.83 9.09 -15.65
CA ASP A 86 -50.30 8.57 -14.38
C ASP A 86 -49.31 7.42 -14.64
N LEU A 87 -49.60 6.55 -15.62
CA LEU A 87 -48.68 5.50 -16.06
C LEU A 87 -47.43 6.04 -16.77
N THR A 88 -47.54 7.10 -17.57
CA THR A 88 -46.35 7.74 -18.18
C THR A 88 -45.49 8.46 -17.17
N GLU A 89 -46.09 9.11 -16.16
CA GLU A 89 -45.38 9.79 -15.09
C GLU A 89 -44.69 8.79 -14.15
N LEU A 90 -45.38 7.73 -13.75
CA LEU A 90 -44.79 6.66 -12.96
C LEU A 90 -43.64 5.97 -13.72
N SER A 91 -43.81 5.75 -15.03
CA SER A 91 -42.79 5.17 -15.90
C SER A 91 -41.58 6.10 -16.10
N SER A 92 -41.78 7.41 -16.23
CA SER A 92 -40.68 8.38 -16.35
C SER A 92 -39.89 8.52 -15.04
N LYS A 93 -40.61 8.50 -13.91
CA LYS A 93 -40.01 8.52 -12.57
C LYS A 93 -39.21 7.25 -12.29
N MET A 94 -39.75 6.08 -12.62
CA MET A 94 -39.00 4.82 -12.56
C MET A 94 -37.74 4.86 -13.44
N ARG A 95 -37.83 5.29 -14.70
CA ARG A 95 -36.65 5.43 -15.56
C ARG A 95 -35.60 6.36 -14.97
N SER A 96 -36.02 7.47 -14.38
CA SER A 96 -35.13 8.41 -13.68
C SER A 96 -34.42 7.73 -12.50
N LEU A 97 -35.17 7.04 -11.65
CA LEU A 97 -34.62 6.32 -10.49
C LEU A 97 -33.65 5.21 -10.92
N PHE A 98 -33.99 4.41 -11.92
CA PHE A 98 -33.09 3.39 -12.48
C PHE A 98 -31.82 4.02 -13.07
N SER A 99 -31.93 5.16 -13.76
CA SER A 99 -30.78 5.87 -14.31
C SER A 99 -29.86 6.44 -13.22
N ALA A 100 -30.44 6.97 -12.14
CA ALA A 100 -29.69 7.47 -10.98
C ALA A 100 -28.99 6.33 -10.24
N ALA A 101 -29.68 5.21 -10.02
CA ALA A 101 -29.09 4.01 -9.41
C ALA A 101 -27.94 3.44 -10.26
N ARG A 102 -28.07 3.44 -11.59
CA ARG A 102 -27.01 3.01 -12.52
C ARG A 102 -25.81 3.94 -12.51
N LYS A 103 -26.02 5.26 -12.46
CA LYS A 103 -24.93 6.23 -12.31
C LYS A 103 -24.20 6.04 -10.99
N ASN A 104 -24.94 5.80 -9.91
CA ASN A 104 -24.36 5.55 -8.59
C ASN A 104 -23.56 4.25 -8.55
N SER A 105 -24.07 3.16 -9.14
CA SER A 105 -23.34 1.89 -9.20
C SER A 105 -22.09 1.96 -10.08
N GLN A 106 -22.13 2.72 -11.18
CA GLN A 106 -20.95 3.02 -12.00
C GLN A 106 -19.94 3.89 -11.25
N ALA A 107 -20.39 4.91 -10.53
CA ALA A 107 -19.53 5.73 -9.68
C ALA A 107 -18.85 4.89 -8.59
N LEU A 108 -19.60 4.04 -7.88
CA LEU A 108 -19.07 3.16 -6.84
C LEU A 108 -18.09 2.11 -7.41
N SER A 109 -18.38 1.55 -8.57
CA SER A 109 -17.48 0.64 -9.30
C SER A 109 -16.19 1.36 -9.74
N SER A 110 -16.30 2.58 -10.25
CA SER A 110 -15.14 3.40 -10.65
C SER A 110 -14.30 3.89 -9.46
N GLN A 111 -14.93 4.08 -8.29
CA GLN A 111 -14.26 4.42 -7.04
C GLN A 111 -13.59 3.20 -6.41
N LYS A 112 -14.18 2.00 -6.56
CA LYS A 112 -13.53 0.73 -6.19
C LYS A 112 -12.36 0.39 -7.11
N SER A 113 -12.45 0.74 -8.41
CA SER A 113 -11.36 0.50 -9.36
C SER A 113 -10.19 1.47 -9.17
N SER A 114 -10.39 2.68 -8.65
CA SER A 114 -9.29 3.61 -8.41
C SER A 114 -8.40 3.28 -7.20
N GLN A 115 -8.84 2.35 -6.34
CA GLN A 115 -8.13 1.98 -5.11
C GLN A 115 -6.92 1.07 -5.40
N THR A 116 -5.83 1.33 -4.69
CA THR A 116 -4.66 0.44 -4.66
C THR A 116 -5.01 -0.83 -3.88
N GLU A 117 -4.61 -1.99 -4.41
CA GLU A 117 -4.65 -3.28 -3.72
C GLU A 117 -3.25 -3.91 -3.74
N VAL A 118 -2.87 -4.55 -2.64
CA VAL A 118 -1.64 -5.33 -2.54
C VAL A 118 -1.99 -6.81 -2.52
N VAL A 119 -1.40 -7.58 -3.42
CA VAL A 119 -1.56 -9.03 -3.47
C VAL A 119 -0.23 -9.70 -3.16
N VAL A 120 -0.21 -10.52 -2.12
CA VAL A 120 0.92 -11.34 -1.73
C VAL A 120 0.68 -12.75 -2.23
N ASN A 121 1.58 -13.25 -3.08
CA ASN A 121 1.59 -14.64 -3.47
C ASN A 121 2.78 -15.35 -2.78
N LEU A 122 2.45 -16.21 -1.83
CA LEU A 122 3.43 -16.90 -1.00
C LEU A 122 4.22 -17.93 -1.81
N SER A 123 3.62 -18.69 -2.74
CA SER A 123 4.36 -19.70 -3.51
C SER A 123 5.36 -19.08 -4.48
N GLN A 124 5.01 -17.96 -5.09
CA GLN A 124 5.88 -17.19 -5.98
C GLN A 124 6.91 -16.36 -5.22
N ARG A 125 6.73 -16.16 -3.90
CA ARG A 125 7.57 -15.29 -3.07
C ARG A 125 7.59 -13.86 -3.60
N ARG A 126 6.40 -13.37 -3.95
CA ARG A 126 6.22 -12.03 -4.54
C ARG A 126 5.04 -11.27 -3.97
N THR A 127 5.22 -9.96 -3.88
CA THR A 127 4.16 -8.99 -3.64
C THR A 127 3.90 -8.21 -4.92
N TYR A 128 2.63 -8.04 -5.27
CA TYR A 128 2.17 -7.29 -6.43
C TYR A 128 1.32 -6.12 -5.95
N VAL A 129 1.52 -4.96 -6.57
CA VAL A 129 0.68 -3.78 -6.31
C VAL A 129 -0.19 -3.56 -7.53
N TYR A 130 -1.50 -3.57 -7.29
CA TYR A 130 -2.53 -3.33 -8.30
C TYR A 130 -3.08 -1.92 -8.16
N LYS A 131 -3.30 -1.26 -9.30
CA LYS A 131 -4.06 -0.01 -9.39
C LYS A 131 -4.95 -0.11 -10.61
N ARG A 132 -6.27 0.08 -10.45
CA ARG A 132 -7.23 -0.07 -11.56
C ARG A 132 -7.20 -1.45 -12.22
N GLY A 133 -6.93 -2.49 -11.44
CA GLY A 133 -6.86 -3.88 -11.92
C GLY A 133 -5.57 -4.24 -12.65
N GLU A 134 -4.64 -3.29 -12.83
CA GLU A 134 -3.34 -3.51 -13.47
C GLU A 134 -2.23 -3.62 -12.44
N VAL A 135 -1.27 -4.52 -12.67
CA VAL A 135 -0.06 -4.62 -11.86
C VAL A 135 0.87 -3.46 -12.20
N ILE A 136 1.07 -2.55 -11.25
CA ILE A 136 1.96 -1.39 -11.41
C ILE A 136 3.35 -1.62 -10.79
N ALA A 137 3.49 -2.60 -9.91
CA ALA A 137 4.75 -2.97 -9.29
C ALA A 137 4.76 -4.43 -8.82
N SER A 138 5.96 -5.01 -8.74
CA SER A 138 6.14 -6.35 -8.21
C SER A 138 7.50 -6.49 -7.50
N TYR A 139 7.47 -7.00 -6.27
CA TYR A 139 8.63 -7.07 -5.39
C TYR A 139 8.86 -8.52 -4.92
N PRO A 140 10.11 -9.03 -4.93
CA PRO A 140 10.42 -10.29 -4.27
C PRO A 140 10.39 -10.12 -2.75
N ILE A 141 9.98 -11.18 -2.05
CA ILE A 141 9.83 -11.20 -0.60
C ILE A 141 10.45 -12.47 -0.01
N ALA A 142 10.94 -12.39 1.23
CA ALA A 142 11.06 -13.56 2.08
C ALA A 142 9.81 -13.68 2.96
N VAL A 143 9.38 -14.91 3.24
CA VAL A 143 8.12 -15.16 3.95
C VAL A 143 8.32 -16.01 5.20
N GLY A 144 7.22 -16.25 5.93
CA GLY A 144 7.18 -17.14 7.09
C GLY A 144 7.70 -18.54 6.79
N LYS A 145 8.57 -19.05 7.66
CA LYS A 145 9.03 -20.45 7.63
C LYS A 145 7.93 -21.41 8.11
N LYS A 146 8.13 -22.71 7.92
CA LYS A 146 7.21 -23.74 8.44
C LYS A 146 7.04 -23.60 9.96
N GLY A 147 5.79 -23.63 10.43
CA GLY A 147 5.40 -23.38 11.82
C GLY A 147 5.33 -21.90 12.21
N TRP A 148 5.64 -21.01 11.27
CA TRP A 148 5.55 -19.55 11.39
C TRP A 148 5.03 -18.94 10.09
N GLU A 149 4.04 -19.60 9.48
CA GLU A 149 3.50 -19.24 8.19
C GLU A 149 2.95 -17.81 8.22
N THR A 150 3.14 -17.07 7.12
CA THR A 150 2.46 -15.80 6.93
C THR A 150 0.95 -16.07 6.81
N PRO A 151 0.09 -15.44 7.64
CA PRO A 151 -1.36 -15.67 7.60
C PRO A 151 -1.95 -15.38 6.22
N THR A 152 -2.72 -16.32 5.67
CA THR A 152 -3.47 -16.14 4.42
C THR A 152 -4.83 -15.50 4.69
N GLY A 153 -5.32 -14.66 3.79
CA GLY A 153 -6.61 -13.98 3.94
C GLY A 153 -6.66 -12.62 3.28
N SER A 154 -7.74 -11.88 3.54
CA SER A 154 -7.89 -10.49 3.12
C SER A 154 -7.79 -9.58 4.35
N PHE A 155 -6.84 -8.67 4.31
CA PHE A 155 -6.48 -7.78 5.40
C PHE A 155 -6.46 -6.32 4.93
N ARG A 156 -6.11 -5.43 5.84
CA ARG A 156 -5.88 -4.02 5.54
C ARG A 156 -4.61 -3.55 6.21
N VAL A 157 -3.91 -2.61 5.59
CA VAL A 157 -2.83 -1.89 6.26
C VAL A 157 -3.41 -1.18 7.48
N THR A 158 -2.86 -1.47 8.66
CA THR A 158 -3.30 -0.92 9.95
C THR A 158 -2.30 0.06 10.54
N ASP A 159 -1.03 -0.06 10.16
CA ASP A 159 0.07 0.69 10.74
C ASP A 159 1.19 0.90 9.73
N MET A 160 1.87 2.04 9.81
CA MET A 160 2.93 2.45 8.89
C MET A 160 3.94 3.33 9.62
N GLU A 161 5.21 2.95 9.58
CA GLU A 161 6.29 3.67 10.25
C GLU A 161 7.54 3.81 9.36
N GLU A 162 8.17 4.97 9.41
CA GLU A 162 9.47 5.22 8.79
C GLU A 162 10.60 5.01 9.79
N TYR A 163 11.58 4.20 9.41
CA TYR A 163 12.73 3.85 10.25
C TYR A 163 12.30 3.38 11.65
N PRO A 164 11.53 2.27 11.73
CA PRO A 164 11.08 1.74 13.00
C PRO A 164 12.26 1.28 13.87
N ILE A 165 12.12 1.49 15.17
CA ILE A 165 12.92 0.79 16.17
C ILE A 165 12.45 -0.66 16.23
N TRP A 166 13.37 -1.60 16.41
CA TRP A 166 12.99 -3.00 16.59
C TRP A 166 13.35 -3.50 17.98
N GLU A 167 12.37 -4.04 18.69
CA GLU A 167 12.59 -4.74 19.95
C GLU A 167 12.54 -6.25 19.70
N HIS A 168 13.57 -6.96 20.16
CA HIS A 168 13.60 -8.41 20.02
C HIS A 168 12.52 -9.05 20.92
N PRO A 169 11.57 -9.83 20.37
CA PRO A 169 10.38 -10.30 21.09
C PRO A 169 10.65 -11.34 22.20
N ILE A 170 11.92 -11.66 22.48
CA ILE A 170 12.32 -12.70 23.45
C ILE A 170 13.31 -12.09 24.44
N THR A 171 14.35 -11.42 23.95
CA THR A 171 15.38 -10.81 24.81
C THR A 171 15.01 -9.41 25.29
N GLY A 172 14.06 -8.73 24.64
CA GLY A 172 13.73 -7.32 24.91
C GLY A 172 14.83 -6.36 24.44
N GLU A 173 15.84 -6.85 23.72
CA GLU A 173 16.91 -6.01 23.21
C GLU A 173 16.38 -5.03 22.16
N ILE A 174 16.72 -3.75 22.34
CA ILE A 174 16.28 -2.66 21.46
C ILE A 174 17.37 -2.38 20.43
N PHE A 175 17.02 -2.55 19.16
CA PHE A 175 17.87 -2.24 18.02
C PHE A 175 17.51 -0.86 17.48
N PRO A 176 18.50 0.03 17.28
CA PRO A 176 18.25 1.36 16.77
C PRO A 176 17.65 1.31 15.37
N SER A 177 16.92 2.35 15.01
CA SER A 177 16.38 2.50 13.67
C SER A 177 17.47 2.65 12.61
N GLY A 178 17.16 2.24 11.38
CA GLY A 178 18.08 2.40 10.25
C GLY A 178 17.95 1.28 9.23
N VAL A 179 18.58 1.45 8.07
CA VAL A 179 18.53 0.46 6.97
C VAL A 179 19.13 -0.90 7.36
N ASN A 180 20.02 -0.92 8.35
CA ASN A 180 20.68 -2.11 8.90
C ASN A 180 19.93 -2.72 10.09
N SER A 181 18.82 -2.12 10.54
CA SER A 181 17.94 -2.70 11.57
C SER A 181 17.25 -3.96 11.04
N PRO A 182 16.87 -4.92 11.88
CA PRO A 182 16.06 -6.08 11.47
C PRO A 182 14.74 -5.72 10.77
N LEU A 183 14.14 -4.56 11.07
CA LEU A 183 12.97 -4.03 10.35
C LEU A 183 13.32 -3.11 9.17
N GLY A 184 14.60 -2.76 9.03
CA GLY A 184 15.11 -1.89 7.98
C GLY A 184 14.45 -0.52 7.98
N SER A 185 14.17 -0.01 6.78
CA SER A 185 13.79 1.38 6.60
C SER A 185 12.31 1.69 6.74
N ARG A 186 11.40 0.72 6.58
CA ARG A 186 9.94 0.96 6.65
C ARG A 186 9.25 -0.24 7.28
N TRP A 187 8.17 0.04 7.99
CA TRP A 187 7.21 -0.94 8.48
C TRP A 187 5.83 -0.65 7.90
N ILE A 188 5.12 -1.69 7.49
CA ILE A 188 3.73 -1.63 7.00
C ILE A 188 2.98 -2.84 7.59
N GLY A 189 2.36 -2.64 8.76
CA GLY A 189 1.58 -3.65 9.45
C GLY A 189 0.22 -3.88 8.80
N PHE A 190 -0.21 -5.14 8.68
CA PHE A 190 -1.54 -5.48 8.15
C PHE A 190 -2.27 -6.59 8.91
N TRP A 191 -1.62 -7.24 9.87
CA TRP A 191 -2.24 -8.31 10.65
C TRP A 191 -1.71 -8.32 12.09
N SER A 192 -2.57 -8.68 13.05
CA SER A 192 -2.19 -8.90 14.44
C SER A 192 -3.14 -9.89 15.13
N ASP A 193 -2.64 -10.64 16.11
CA ASP A 193 -3.42 -11.44 17.07
C ASP A 193 -3.54 -10.74 18.45
N GLY A 194 -3.19 -9.45 18.53
CA GLY A 194 -3.14 -8.66 19.76
C GLY A 194 -1.83 -8.81 20.55
N ARG A 195 -1.00 -9.81 20.25
CA ARG A 195 0.33 -10.00 20.88
C ARG A 195 1.46 -9.83 19.88
N ASN A 196 1.27 -10.30 18.66
CA ASN A 196 2.20 -10.26 17.56
C ASN A 196 1.61 -9.43 16.43
N ALA A 197 2.48 -8.80 15.63
CA ALA A 197 2.10 -8.10 14.42
C ALA A 197 2.87 -8.66 13.22
N ILE A 198 2.20 -8.75 12.08
CA ILE A 198 2.77 -9.18 10.81
C ILE A 198 2.59 -8.05 9.81
N GLY A 199 3.67 -7.79 9.07
CA GLY A 199 3.75 -6.68 8.14
C GLY A 199 4.80 -6.88 7.06
N PHE A 200 4.85 -5.92 6.15
CA PHE A 200 5.97 -5.73 5.24
C PHE A 200 7.04 -4.91 5.94
N HIS A 201 8.30 -5.30 5.79
CA HIS A 201 9.41 -4.49 6.29
C HIS A 201 10.69 -4.65 5.47
N GLY A 202 11.60 -3.70 5.63
CA GLY A 202 12.94 -3.78 5.04
C GLY A 202 13.82 -4.79 5.75
N THR A 203 14.90 -5.25 5.11
CA THR A 203 15.91 -6.07 5.78
C THR A 203 17.30 -5.79 5.19
N PRO A 204 18.37 -5.84 6.01
CA PRO A 204 19.74 -5.90 5.50
C PRO A 204 20.05 -7.23 4.82
N ASP A 205 19.34 -8.31 5.16
CA ASP A 205 19.61 -9.67 4.67
C ASP A 205 18.98 -9.95 3.30
N THR A 206 19.29 -9.10 2.31
CA THR A 206 18.65 -9.17 0.99
C THR A 206 18.95 -10.46 0.22
N HIS A 207 20.01 -11.18 0.60
CA HIS A 207 20.38 -12.48 0.04
C HIS A 207 19.39 -13.60 0.42
N LEU A 208 18.53 -13.38 1.42
CA LEU A 208 17.52 -14.35 1.87
C LEU A 208 16.16 -14.20 1.18
N LEU A 209 15.97 -13.20 0.30
CA LEU A 209 14.72 -13.01 -0.43
C LEU A 209 14.43 -14.21 -1.36
N GLY A 210 13.16 -14.56 -1.50
CA GLY A 210 12.74 -15.78 -2.19
C GLY A 210 12.69 -17.02 -1.27
N SER A 211 13.11 -16.91 -0.01
CA SER A 211 13.11 -18.02 0.95
C SER A 211 12.00 -17.89 2.00
N ALA A 212 11.68 -19.01 2.66
CA ALA A 212 10.81 -19.07 3.82
C ALA A 212 11.64 -19.11 5.10
N ILE A 213 11.91 -17.95 5.69
CA ILE A 213 12.87 -17.79 6.79
C ILE A 213 12.34 -16.98 7.98
N SER A 214 11.26 -16.22 7.80
CA SER A 214 10.81 -15.26 8.80
C SER A 214 9.88 -15.93 9.81
N HIS A 215 9.53 -15.19 10.87
CA HIS A 215 8.48 -15.58 11.82
C HIS A 215 7.09 -15.07 11.39
N GLY A 216 6.84 -15.03 10.08
CA GLY A 216 5.56 -14.65 9.48
C GLY A 216 5.62 -13.34 8.69
N CYS A 217 6.50 -12.40 9.04
CA CYS A 217 6.65 -11.12 8.35
C CYS A 217 7.17 -11.26 6.92
N LEU A 218 6.81 -10.30 6.07
CA LEU A 218 7.21 -10.22 4.67
C LEU A 218 8.44 -9.31 4.55
N ARG A 219 9.63 -9.92 4.40
CA ARG A 219 10.88 -9.15 4.30
C ARG A 219 11.12 -8.70 2.87
N MET A 220 11.54 -7.47 2.69
CA MET A 220 11.78 -6.81 1.40
C MET A 220 13.15 -6.12 1.39
N ARG A 221 13.68 -5.82 0.20
CA ARG A 221 14.77 -4.85 0.10
C ARG A 221 14.30 -3.50 0.64
N ASN A 222 15.23 -2.76 1.21
CA ASN A 222 14.96 -1.42 1.72
C ASN A 222 14.39 -0.47 0.65
N ASP A 223 14.88 -0.54 -0.59
CA ASP A 223 14.32 0.23 -1.71
C ASP A 223 12.89 -0.20 -2.07
N ASP A 224 12.64 -1.52 -2.14
CA ASP A 224 11.35 -2.07 -2.52
C ASP A 224 10.27 -1.70 -1.48
N VAL A 225 10.57 -1.80 -0.18
CA VAL A 225 9.59 -1.43 0.86
C VAL A 225 9.34 0.07 0.90
N ARG A 226 10.34 0.92 0.57
CA ARG A 226 10.14 2.37 0.43
C ARG A 226 9.20 2.71 -0.72
N LEU A 227 9.29 1.99 -1.83
CA LEU A 227 8.37 2.15 -2.94
C LEU A 227 6.96 1.67 -2.58
N LEU A 228 6.83 0.51 -1.94
CA LEU A 228 5.55 0.01 -1.46
C LEU A 228 4.90 1.00 -0.47
N TYR A 229 5.68 1.55 0.47
CA TYR A 229 5.22 2.54 1.44
C TYR A 229 4.60 3.77 0.79
N LYS A 230 5.14 4.23 -0.36
CA LYS A 230 4.58 5.36 -1.12
C LYS A 230 3.33 4.99 -1.94
N GLN A 231 3.10 3.70 -2.17
CA GLN A 231 2.01 3.20 -3.02
C GLN A 231 0.75 2.86 -2.22
N VAL A 232 0.89 2.63 -0.91
CA VAL A 232 -0.19 2.21 -0.01
C VAL A 232 -0.49 3.28 1.03
N ASN A 233 -1.67 3.21 1.63
CA ASN A 233 -2.07 4.00 2.77
C ASN A 233 -2.69 3.09 3.83
N ILE A 234 -2.89 3.60 5.04
CA ILE A 234 -3.77 2.96 6.03
C ILE A 234 -5.12 2.62 5.37
N GLY A 235 -5.58 1.39 5.57
CA GLY A 235 -6.81 0.86 4.97
C GLY A 235 -6.65 0.20 3.59
N THR A 236 -5.50 0.34 2.92
CA THR A 236 -5.20 -0.37 1.67
C THR A 236 -5.36 -1.87 1.86
N ILE A 237 -6.05 -2.53 0.93
CA ILE A 237 -6.32 -3.98 0.99
C ILE A 237 -5.01 -4.75 0.77
N VAL A 238 -4.77 -5.75 1.62
CA VAL A 238 -3.69 -6.72 1.48
C VAL A 238 -4.28 -8.12 1.38
N SER A 239 -4.21 -8.74 0.20
CA SER A 239 -4.70 -10.08 -0.08
C SER A 239 -3.55 -11.07 -0.09
N VAL A 240 -3.49 -11.98 0.89
CA VAL A 240 -2.43 -12.98 1.03
C VAL A 240 -2.94 -14.34 0.61
N ARG A 241 -2.31 -14.94 -0.40
CA ARG A 241 -2.67 -16.24 -0.98
C ARG A 241 -1.44 -17.07 -1.30
N ASN A 242 -1.64 -18.38 -1.47
CA ASN A 242 -0.59 -19.28 -1.97
C ASN A 242 -0.37 -19.11 -3.46
#